data_AF-A0A2T3LLT6-F1
#
_entry.id   AF-A0A2T3LLT6-F1
#
_cell.length_a   1.000
_cell.length_b   1.000
_cell.length_c   1.000
_cell.angle_alpha   90.00
_cell.angle_beta   90.00
_cell.angle_gamma   90.00
#
_symmetry.space_group_name_H-M   'P 1'
#
loop_
_entity.id
_entity.type
_entity.pdbx_description
1 polymer ?
#
loop_
_entity_poly.entity_id
_entity_poly.type
_entity_poly.pdbx_seq_one_letter_code
_entity_poly.pdbx_strand_id
1 'polypeptide(L)' 'MNIAKSKKSTPLQVIVSVLAALFGVQSDNNRQHDFKQSSPWSFIVVGIVVIGAMIMAIIAVAQWATAI' A
#
# COMPACT_ATOMS: atom_id res chain seq x y z
N MET A 1 6.87 -19.64 -27.75
CA MET A 1 6.78 -19.41 -26.29
C MET A 1 6.01 -18.12 -26.08
N ASN A 2 4.72 -18.19 -25.67
CA ASN A 2 3.93 -16.99 -25.40
C ASN A 2 4.37 -16.40 -24.06
N ILE A 3 5.18 -15.36 -24.10
CA ILE A 3 5.54 -14.59 -22.90
C ILE A 3 4.25 -13.89 -22.44
N ALA A 4 3.58 -14.44 -21.43
CA ALA A 4 2.45 -13.77 -20.80
C ALA A 4 2.94 -12.41 -20.27
N LYS A 5 2.54 -11.31 -20.92
CA LYS A 5 2.84 -9.97 -20.42
C LYS A 5 2.20 -9.81 -19.04
N SER A 6 3.03 -9.55 -18.03
CA SER A 6 2.54 -9.11 -16.72
C SER A 6 1.71 -7.84 -16.90
N LYS A 7 0.42 -7.92 -16.55
CA LYS A 7 -0.49 -6.75 -16.59
C LYS A 7 -0.01 -5.76 -15.55
N LYS A 8 0.31 -4.52 -15.95
CA LYS A 8 0.71 -3.47 -15.00
C LYS A 8 -0.41 -3.21 -13.98
N SER A 9 -0.04 -3.06 -12.72
CA SER A 9 -0.96 -2.64 -11.66
C SER A 9 -1.45 -1.22 -11.96
N THR A 10 -2.75 -0.99 -11.82
CA THR A 10 -3.31 0.36 -11.87
C THR A 10 -3.02 1.09 -10.54
N PRO A 11 -3.04 2.43 -10.50
CA PRO A 11 -2.81 3.17 -9.26
C PRO A 11 -3.75 2.76 -8.12
N LEU A 12 -5.02 2.50 -8.43
CA LEU A 12 -6.00 2.03 -7.46
C LEU A 12 -5.65 0.63 -6.93
N GLN A 13 -5.16 -0.27 -7.79
CA GLN A 13 -4.69 -1.59 -7.35
C GLN A 13 -3.51 -1.48 -6.41
N VAL A 14 -2.55 -0.58 -6.68
CA VAL A 14 -1.42 -0.33 -5.77
C VAL A 14 -1.90 0.15 -4.41
N ILE A 15 -2.85 1.09 -4.36
CA ILE A 15 -3.43 1.58 -3.10
C ILE A 15 -4.12 0.46 -2.33
N VAL A 16 -4.99 -0.32 -2.99
CA VAL A 16 -5.68 -1.45 -2.35
C VAL A 16 -4.70 -2.52 -1.87
N SER A 17 -3.66 -2.83 -2.65
CA SER A 17 -2.63 -3.78 -2.25
C SER A 17 -1.84 -3.32 -1.03
N VAL A 18 -1.46 -2.03 -0.98
CA VAL A 18 -0.76 -1.46 0.19
C VAL A 18 -1.67 -1.48 1.42
N LEU A 19 -2.93 -1.09 1.29
CA LEU A 19 -3.89 -1.16 2.40
C LEU A 19 -4.11 -2.60 2.88
N ALA A 20 -4.28 -3.54 1.95
CA ALA A 20 -4.43 -4.96 2.28
C ALA A 20 -3.20 -5.51 3.00
N ALA A 21 -2.00 -5.10 2.59
CA ALA A 21 -0.76 -5.47 3.25
C ALA A 21 -0.66 -4.88 4.67
N LEU A 22 -1.04 -3.61 4.85
CA LEU A 22 -1.07 -2.95 6.16
C LEU A 22 -2.03 -3.62 7.15
N PHE A 23 -3.22 -4.01 6.69
CA PHE A 23 -4.20 -4.72 7.50
C PHE A 23 -3.93 -6.23 7.61
N GLY A 24 -2.89 -6.75 6.95
CA GLY A 24 -2.56 -8.19 6.95
C GLY A 24 -3.55 -9.08 6.19
N VAL A 25 -4.46 -8.49 5.39
CA VAL A 25 -5.49 -9.19 4.60
C VAL A 25 -5.08 -9.38 3.13
N GLN A 26 -3.81 -9.19 2.80
CA GLN A 26 -3.28 -9.38 1.45
C GLN A 26 -3.29 -10.88 1.06
N SER A 27 -3.92 -11.20 -0.06
CA SER A 27 -3.92 -12.56 -0.62
C SER A 27 -2.59 -12.91 -1.32
N ASP A 28 -2.23 -14.20 -1.36
CA ASP A 28 -1.02 -14.67 -2.05
C ASP A 28 -1.00 -14.34 -3.54
N ASN A 29 -2.17 -14.33 -4.20
CA ASN A 29 -2.27 -14.00 -5.62
C ASN A 29 -1.97 -12.51 -5.87
N ASN A 30 -2.52 -11.61 -5.04
CA ASN A 30 -2.22 -10.18 -5.14
C ASN A 30 -0.75 -9.93 -4.82
N ARG A 31 -0.21 -10.58 -3.78
CA ARG A 31 1.22 -10.53 -3.45
C ARG A 31 2.08 -10.92 -4.65
N GLN A 32 1.88 -12.11 -5.22
CA GLN A 32 2.64 -12.57 -6.38
C GLN A 32 2.49 -11.66 -7.61
N HIS A 33 1.31 -11.09 -7.83
CA HIS A 33 1.08 -10.14 -8.92
C HIS A 33 1.89 -8.84 -8.71
N ASP A 34 1.84 -8.29 -7.50
CA ASP A 34 2.53 -7.04 -7.13
C ASP A 34 4.05 -7.20 -7.18
N PHE A 35 4.58 -8.33 -6.71
CA PHE A 35 6.02 -8.65 -6.80
C PHE A 35 6.50 -8.95 -8.24
N LYS A 36 5.59 -9.23 -9.18
CA LYS A 36 5.90 -9.38 -10.61
C LYS A 36 5.83 -8.06 -11.38
N GLN A 37 5.53 -6.94 -10.70
CA GLN A 37 5.59 -5.63 -11.34
C GLN A 37 7.03 -5.24 -11.63
N SER A 38 7.23 -4.47 -12.70
CA SER A 38 8.57 -4.08 -13.18
C SER A 38 9.34 -3.20 -12.20
N SER A 39 8.65 -2.54 -11.25
CA SER A 39 9.26 -1.64 -10.28
C SER A 39 8.46 -1.64 -8.98
N PRO A 40 9.11 -1.78 -7.81
CA PRO A 40 8.44 -1.73 -6.51
C PRO A 40 8.14 -0.30 -6.04
N TRP A 41 8.71 0.72 -6.70
CA TRP A 41 8.67 2.11 -6.22
C TRP A 41 7.26 2.64 -5.99
N SER A 42 6.29 2.29 -6.84
CA SER A 42 4.90 2.72 -6.67
C SER A 42 4.31 2.23 -5.34
N PHE A 43 4.62 0.99 -4.93
CA PHE A 43 4.14 0.43 -3.66
C PHE A 43 4.85 1.07 -2.46
N ILE A 44 6.15 1.34 -2.57
CA ILE A 44 6.94 1.99 -1.51
C ILE A 44 6.44 3.41 -1.25
N VAL A 45 6.28 4.22 -2.30
CA VAL A 45 5.81 5.61 -2.17
C VAL A 45 4.41 5.65 -1.56
N VAL A 46 3.49 4.82 -2.05
CA VAL A 46 2.14 4.75 -1.50
C VAL A 46 2.17 4.27 -0.04
N GLY A 47 2.99 3.29 0.29
CA GLY A 47 3.18 2.80 1.66
C GLY A 47 3.65 3.89 2.63
N ILE A 48 4.68 4.65 2.24
CA ILE A 48 5.21 5.77 3.04
C ILE A 48 4.12 6.83 3.27
N VAL A 49 3.37 7.19 2.23
CA VAL A 49 2.29 8.17 2.33
C VAL A 49 1.20 7.69 3.29
N VAL A 50 0.75 6.43 3.18
CA VAL A 50 -0.31 5.88 4.04
C VAL A 50 0.16 5.78 5.49
N ILE A 51 1.37 5.27 5.75
CA ILE A 51 1.93 5.18 7.11
C ILE A 51 2.15 6.57 7.70
N GLY A 52 2.69 7.51 6.92
CA GLY A 52 2.86 8.90 7.35
C GLY A 52 1.54 9.56 7.73
N ALA A 53 0.49 9.36 6.92
CA ALA A 53 -0.86 9.83 7.23
C ALA A 53 -1.41 9.20 8.52
N MET A 54 -1.18 7.90 8.74
CA MET A 54 -1.57 7.21 9.97
C MET A 54 -0.87 7.80 11.20
N ILE A 55 0.44 8.04 11.12
CA ILE A 55 1.21 8.66 12.23
C ILE A 55 0.68 10.07 12.53
N MET A 56 0.45 10.88 11.50
CA MET A 56 -0.13 12.22 11.67
C MET A 56 -1.51 12.18 12.33
N ALA A 57 -2.36 11.21 11.94
CA ALA A 57 -3.66 11.02 12.55
C ALA A 57 -3.56 10.66 14.04
N ILE A 58 -2.63 9.78 14.42
CA ILE A 58 -2.38 9.41 15.83
C ILE A 58 -1.92 10.63 16.62
N ILE A 59 -0.96 11.41 16.10
CA ILE A 59 -0.48 12.63 16.75
C ILE A 59 -1.62 13.62 16.95
N ALA A 60 -2.44 13.85 15.91
CA ALA A 60 -3.57 14.78 15.97
C ALA A 60 -4.58 14.36 17.06
N VAL A 61 -4.90 13.06 17.14
CA VAL A 61 -5.79 12.53 18.18
C VAL A 61 -5.16 12.66 19.57
N ALA A 62 -3.87 12.38 19.73
CA ALA A 62 -3.17 12.52 21.00
C ALA A 62 -3.11 13.99 21.49
N GLN A 63 -2.85 14.92 20.57
CA GLN A 63 -2.88 16.35 20.87
C GLN A 63 -4.29 16.81 21.23
N TRP A 64 -5.31 16.36 20.49
CA TRP A 64 -6.71 16.66 20.81
C TRP A 64 -7.10 16.13 22.20
N ALA A 65 -6.71 14.90 22.53
CA ALA A 65 -7.01 14.28 23.81
C ALA A 65 -6.32 14.94 25.00
N THR A 66 -5.14 15.55 24.82
CA THR A 66 -4.41 16.25 25.89
C THR A 66 -4.76 17.74 26.00
N ALA A 67 -5.42 18.30 24.99
CA ALA A 67 -5.92 19.67 24.99
C ALA A 67 -7.29 19.85 25.68
N ILE A 68 -7.89 18.74 26.13
CA ILE A 68 -9.16 18.66 26.87
C ILE A 68 -8.84 18.38 28.34
#